data_AF-A0A7S4QAE7-F1
#
_entry.id   AF-A0A7S4QAE7-F1
#
_cell.length_a   1.000
_cell.length_b   1.000
_cell.length_c   1.000
_cell.angle_alpha   90.00
_cell.angle_beta   90.00
_cell.angle_gamma   90.00
#
_symmetry.space_group_name_H-M   'P 1'
#
loop_
_entity.id
_entity.type
_entity.pdbx_description
1 polymer ?
#
loop_
_entity_poly.entity_id
_entity_poly.type
_entity_poly.pdbx_seq_one_letter_code
_entity_poly.pdbx_strand_id
1 'polypeptide(L)'
;MPCIVCKLGTADFGKAATFDSCYILPPVEYPESEGMLNKIIPGILERASHVVVDRCMWDTTPTMRPYIDMLPGGRVGCCAGGNGFAAKSSDEIGRIAALMMLAAVDGTEWGYDIPPGTFRAVLEEGQGGGAAAPLSEKEGSGRKK
;
A
#
# COMPACT_ATOMS: atom_id res chain seq x y z
N MET A 1 7.20 -12.46 -13.89
CA MET A 1 7.83 -11.84 -12.69
C MET A 1 6.73 -11.70 -11.64
N PRO A 2 6.77 -12.42 -10.51
CA PRO A 2 5.74 -12.32 -9.48
C PRO A 2 5.93 -11.07 -8.61
N CYS A 3 4.82 -10.50 -8.12
CA CYS A 3 4.78 -9.32 -7.26
C CYS A 3 5.75 -9.40 -6.08
N ILE A 4 6.54 -8.33 -5.89
CA ILE A 4 7.55 -8.22 -4.83
C ILE A 4 6.94 -8.27 -3.41
N VAL A 5 5.64 -7.98 -3.28
CA VAL A 5 4.91 -8.02 -2.00
C VAL A 5 4.75 -9.46 -1.46
N CYS A 6 4.76 -10.49 -2.31
CA CYS A 6 4.71 -11.89 -1.86
C CYS A 6 6.08 -12.49 -1.49
N LYS A 7 7.20 -11.76 -1.65
CA LYS A 7 8.55 -12.26 -1.34
C LYS A 7 9.03 -11.96 0.08
N LEU A 8 8.36 -11.09 0.84
CA LEU A 8 8.68 -10.87 2.25
C LEU A 8 8.02 -11.96 3.11
N GLY A 9 8.61 -13.16 3.07
CA GLY A 9 8.14 -14.31 3.83
C GLY A 9 9.09 -15.50 3.74
N THR A 10 10.40 -15.27 3.68
CA THR A 10 11.42 -16.33 3.81
C THR A 10 12.46 -15.93 4.83
N ALA A 11 12.04 -15.85 6.09
CA ALA A 11 12.94 -15.92 7.24
C ALA A 11 12.69 -17.27 7.94
N ASP A 12 13.65 -18.16 7.76
CA ASP A 12 13.97 -19.38 8.51
C ASP A 12 12.97 -19.85 9.60
N PHE A 13 11.89 -20.49 9.19
CA PHE A 13 11.27 -21.54 10.01
C PHE A 13 11.35 -22.87 9.26
N GLY A 14 12.25 -23.73 9.73
CA GLY A 14 12.45 -25.08 9.22
C GLY A 14 11.14 -25.89 9.27
N LYS A 15 10.93 -26.66 8.19
CA LYS A 15 9.69 -27.32 7.73
C LYS A 15 8.90 -26.42 6.78
N ALA A 16 9.08 -26.71 5.49
CA ALA A 16 8.33 -26.16 4.37
C ALA A 16 6.81 -26.27 4.61
N ALA A 17 6.23 -25.24 5.20
CA ALA A 17 4.90 -24.81 4.82
C ALA A 17 5.11 -24.02 3.52
N THR A 18 5.11 -24.71 2.38
CA THR A 18 4.77 -24.03 1.14
C THR A 18 3.43 -23.36 1.41
N PHE A 19 3.32 -22.08 1.12
CA PHE A 19 2.09 -21.30 1.21
C PHE A 19 1.10 -21.75 0.10
N ASP A 20 1.05 -23.06 -0.18
CA ASP A 20 0.23 -23.79 -1.13
C ASP A 20 -1.05 -24.33 -0.47
N SER A 21 -1.18 -24.20 0.86
CA SER A 21 -2.26 -24.88 1.60
C SER A 21 -3.40 -24.00 2.10
N CYS A 22 -3.43 -22.69 1.79
CA CYS A 22 -4.50 -21.84 2.34
C CYS A 22 -5.78 -21.82 1.52
N TYR A 23 -5.80 -22.24 0.25
CA TYR A 23 -7.05 -22.34 -0.50
C TYR A 23 -6.96 -23.42 -1.58
N ILE A 24 -7.40 -24.65 -1.25
CA ILE A 24 -8.08 -25.51 -2.24
C ILE A 24 -9.43 -24.84 -2.52
N LEU A 25 -9.39 -23.69 -3.20
CA LEU A 25 -10.56 -23.19 -3.90
C LEU A 25 -10.49 -23.82 -5.29
N PRO A 26 -11.61 -24.30 -5.85
CA PRO A 26 -11.64 -24.72 -7.24
C PRO A 26 -11.11 -23.58 -8.12
N PRO A 27 -10.53 -23.89 -9.30
CA PRO A 27 -10.09 -22.87 -10.24
C PRO A 27 -11.24 -21.90 -10.44
N VAL A 28 -11.05 -20.64 -10.05
CA VAL A 28 -12.12 -19.69 -10.22
C VAL A 28 -12.07 -19.18 -11.64
N GLU A 29 -12.99 -19.68 -12.44
CA GLU A 29 -13.23 -19.19 -13.78
C GLU A 29 -13.83 -17.76 -13.69
N TYR A 30 -13.25 -16.82 -14.41
CA TYR A 30 -13.79 -15.47 -14.60
C TYR A 30 -14.20 -15.27 -16.06
N PRO A 31 -15.29 -15.92 -16.50
CA PRO A 31 -15.70 -15.91 -17.91
C PRO A 31 -15.98 -14.50 -18.43
N GLU A 32 -16.39 -13.57 -17.57
CA GLU A 32 -16.58 -12.17 -17.96
C GLU A 32 -15.26 -11.46 -18.29
N SER A 33 -14.20 -11.73 -17.53
CA SER A 33 -12.89 -11.10 -17.75
C SER A 33 -12.25 -11.61 -19.04
N GLU A 34 -12.37 -12.90 -19.33
CA GLU A 34 -11.92 -13.51 -20.56
C GLU A 34 -12.71 -12.97 -21.77
N GLY A 35 -14.03 -12.88 -21.65
CA GLY A 35 -14.88 -12.28 -22.67
C GLY A 35 -14.56 -10.80 -22.92
N MET A 36 -14.18 -10.04 -21.89
CA MET A 36 -13.75 -8.65 -22.04
C MET A 36 -12.38 -8.55 -22.71
N LEU A 37 -11.41 -9.38 -22.31
CA LEU A 37 -10.08 -9.40 -22.89
C LEU A 37 -10.11 -9.73 -24.39
N ASN A 38 -10.88 -10.75 -24.80
CA ASN A 38 -10.99 -11.12 -26.22
C ASN A 38 -11.76 -10.08 -27.05
N LYS A 39 -12.65 -9.27 -26.42
CA LYS A 39 -13.30 -8.13 -27.08
C LYS A 39 -12.32 -6.98 -27.35
N ILE A 40 -11.41 -6.69 -26.42
CA ILE A 40 -10.43 -5.61 -26.56
C ILE A 40 -9.30 -6.03 -27.51
N ILE A 41 -8.82 -7.27 -27.38
CA ILE A 41 -7.75 -7.83 -28.23
C ILE A 41 -8.23 -9.18 -28.80
N PRO A 42 -8.86 -9.17 -29.99
CA PRO A 42 -9.33 -10.40 -30.62
C PRO A 42 -8.21 -11.41 -30.85
N GLY A 43 -8.46 -12.67 -30.50
CA GLY A 43 -7.51 -13.76 -30.67
C GLY A 43 -6.49 -13.90 -29.53
N ILE A 44 -6.60 -13.12 -28.43
CA ILE A 44 -5.60 -13.11 -27.36
C ILE A 44 -5.59 -14.43 -26.58
N LEU A 45 -6.76 -15.00 -26.30
CA LEU A 45 -6.89 -16.22 -25.50
C LEU A 45 -6.47 -17.44 -26.30
N GLU A 46 -6.80 -17.47 -27.59
CA GLU A 46 -6.44 -18.54 -28.53
C GLU A 46 -4.93 -18.61 -28.77
N ARG A 47 -4.21 -17.50 -28.57
CA ARG A 47 -2.75 -17.42 -28.69
C ARG A 47 -2.01 -17.58 -27.36
N ALA A 48 -2.72 -17.60 -26.23
CA ALA A 48 -2.10 -17.76 -24.93
C ALA A 48 -1.69 -19.22 -24.72
N SER A 49 -0.40 -19.48 -24.53
CA SER A 49 0.10 -20.82 -24.22
C SER A 49 -0.22 -21.24 -22.78
N HIS A 50 -0.49 -20.28 -21.90
CA HIS A 50 -0.81 -20.51 -20.50
C HIS A 50 -1.58 -19.32 -19.93
N VAL A 51 -2.71 -19.58 -19.28
CA VAL A 51 -3.51 -18.58 -18.58
C VAL A 51 -3.61 -18.99 -17.12
N VAL A 52 -3.28 -18.08 -16.21
CA VAL A 52 -3.40 -18.28 -14.77
C VAL A 52 -4.31 -17.21 -14.23
N VAL A 53 -5.28 -17.64 -13.45
CA VAL A 53 -6.12 -16.78 -12.64
C VAL A 53 -5.63 -16.87 -11.21
N ASP A 54 -5.46 -15.71 -10.57
CA ASP A 54 -5.07 -15.63 -9.17
C ASP A 54 -5.92 -14.59 -8.43
N ARG A 55 -5.88 -14.63 -7.10
CA ARG A 55 -6.60 -13.73 -6.19
C ARG A 55 -5.64 -12.72 -5.62
N CYS A 56 -5.97 -11.45 -5.78
CA CYS A 56 -5.29 -10.37 -5.06
C CYS A 56 -6.20 -9.84 -3.94
N MET A 57 -5.59 -9.22 -2.94
CA MET A 57 -6.29 -8.44 -1.92
C MET A 57 -5.80 -7.00 -1.96
N TRP A 58 -6.68 -6.09 -1.57
CA TRP A 58 -6.36 -4.69 -1.43
C TRP A 58 -7.16 -4.14 -0.25
N ASP A 59 -6.56 -3.17 0.42
CA ASP A 59 -7.14 -2.45 1.54
C ASP A 59 -7.60 -1.07 1.09
N THR A 60 -8.81 -0.72 1.50
CA THR A 60 -9.45 0.56 1.18
C THR A 60 -9.44 1.46 2.39
N THR A 61 -9.09 2.72 2.18
CA THR A 61 -9.20 3.76 3.21
C THR A 61 -10.39 4.66 2.91
N PRO A 62 -11.12 5.15 3.93
CA PRO A 62 -12.16 6.16 3.76
C PRO A 62 -11.73 7.41 2.98
N THR A 63 -10.45 7.77 3.05
CA THR A 63 -9.90 8.96 2.37
C THR A 63 -9.49 8.69 0.92
N MET A 64 -9.50 7.42 0.48
CA MET A 64 -8.96 6.98 -0.82
C MET A 64 -7.50 7.41 -1.05
N ARG A 65 -6.76 7.61 0.04
CA ARG A 65 -5.33 7.93 0.08
C ARG A 65 -4.61 6.91 0.97
N PRO A 66 -3.35 6.57 0.67
CA PRO A 66 -2.58 5.73 1.58
C PRO A 66 -2.43 6.44 2.92
N TYR A 67 -2.53 5.68 3.99
CA TYR A 67 -2.16 6.12 5.32
C TYR A 67 -0.65 6.03 5.46
N ILE A 68 -0.02 7.17 5.72
CA ILE A 68 1.40 7.31 5.99
C ILE A 68 1.49 8.28 7.17
N ASP A 69 1.42 7.73 8.39
CA ASP A 69 1.25 8.54 9.59
C ASP A 69 1.89 7.88 10.81
N MET A 70 2.30 8.69 11.78
CA MET A 70 2.70 8.22 13.09
C MET A 70 1.44 7.97 13.92
N LEU A 71 1.26 6.72 14.35
CA LEU A 71 0.16 6.35 15.21
C LEU A 71 0.28 7.01 16.59
N PRO A 72 -0.84 7.10 17.31
CA PRO A 72 -0.88 7.70 18.63
C PRO A 72 0.18 7.17 19.58
N GLY A 73 0.84 8.07 20.31
CA GLY A 73 1.98 7.74 21.16
C GLY A 73 3.33 7.69 20.44
N GLY A 74 3.38 7.96 19.13
CA GLY A 74 4.59 8.31 18.39
C GLY A 74 5.64 7.21 18.25
N ARG A 75 5.32 5.97 18.65
CA ARG A 75 6.26 4.83 18.61
C ARG A 75 6.09 3.92 17.41
N VAL A 76 4.94 3.98 16.74
CA VAL A 76 4.59 3.10 15.63
C VAL A 76 4.17 3.96 14.45
N GLY A 77 4.78 3.75 13.29
CA GLY A 77 4.34 4.32 12.02
C GLY A 77 3.39 3.37 11.29
N CYS A 78 2.45 3.92 10.54
CA CYS A 78 1.55 3.21 9.64
C CYS A 78 1.91 3.53 8.19
N CYS A 79 1.92 2.52 7.32
CA CYS A 79 2.02 2.64 5.87
C CYS A 79 1.08 1.62 5.25
N ALA A 80 -0.20 1.98 5.10
CA ALA A 80 -1.27 1.07 4.69
C ALA A 80 -2.27 1.79 3.76
N GLY A 81 -3.28 1.08 3.26
CA GLY A 81 -4.35 1.67 2.49
C GLY A 81 -4.00 1.90 1.03
N GLY A 82 -3.48 0.87 0.36
CA GLY A 82 -2.97 1.00 -1.00
C GLY A 82 -4.05 1.28 -2.05
N ASN A 83 -5.34 1.12 -1.69
CA ASN A 83 -6.50 1.46 -2.52
C ASN A 83 -6.43 0.82 -3.93
N GLY A 84 -5.76 -0.32 -4.09
CA GLY A 84 -5.68 -1.06 -5.36
C GLY A 84 -4.71 -0.44 -6.36
N PHE A 85 -4.03 0.65 -6.00
CA PHE A 85 -3.14 1.42 -6.88
C PHE A 85 -1.71 1.54 -6.33
N ALA A 86 -1.41 0.90 -5.20
CA ALA A 86 -0.12 1.01 -4.54
C ALA A 86 1.03 0.33 -5.31
N ALA A 87 0.78 -0.76 -6.04
CA ALA A 87 1.85 -1.54 -6.67
C ALA A 87 2.74 -0.71 -7.63
N LYS A 88 2.14 0.19 -8.41
CA LYS A 88 2.86 1.10 -9.31
C LYS A 88 3.63 2.23 -8.60
N SER A 89 3.33 2.48 -7.33
CA SER A 89 3.81 3.63 -6.56
C SER A 89 4.46 3.19 -5.25
N SER A 90 4.77 1.90 -5.09
CA SER A 90 5.23 1.30 -3.84
C SER A 90 6.56 1.87 -3.40
N ASP A 91 7.44 2.16 -4.35
CA ASP A 91 8.77 2.70 -4.07
C ASP A 91 8.66 4.08 -3.44
N GLU A 92 7.81 4.94 -3.99
CA GLU A 92 7.59 6.29 -3.47
C GLU A 92 6.80 6.28 -2.16
N ILE A 93 5.76 5.44 -2.05
CA ILE A 93 5.01 5.26 -0.80
C ILE A 93 5.94 4.80 0.33
N GLY A 94 6.81 3.82 0.06
CA GLY A 94 7.81 3.34 1.00
C GLY A 94 8.85 4.41 1.36
N ARG A 95 9.28 5.22 0.38
CA ARG A 95 10.21 6.34 0.61
C ARG A 95 9.60 7.40 1.51
N ILE A 96 8.35 7.82 1.26
CA ILE A 96 7.64 8.80 2.10
C ILE A 96 7.48 8.26 3.53
N ALA A 97 7.09 6.99 3.68
CA ALA A 97 6.97 6.35 4.99
C ALA A 97 8.31 6.27 5.74
N ALA A 98 9.42 5.98 5.05
CA ALA A 98 10.74 5.99 5.64
C ALA A 98 11.18 7.40 6.09
N LEU A 99 10.92 8.43 5.26
CA LEU A 99 11.20 9.82 5.61
C LEU A 99 10.40 10.29 6.82
N MET A 100 9.14 9.90 6.91
CA MET A 100 8.31 10.16 8.10
C MET A 100 8.94 9.55 9.36
N MET A 101 9.37 8.29 9.29
CA MET A 101 9.99 7.59 10.43
C MET A 101 11.30 8.26 10.85
N LEU A 102 12.15 8.64 9.88
CA LEU A 102 13.40 9.37 10.17
C LEU A 102 13.10 10.73 10.81
N ALA A 103 12.12 11.47 10.28
CA ALA A 103 11.70 12.74 10.86
C ALA A 103 11.23 12.58 12.31
N ALA A 104 10.46 11.53 12.60
CA ALA A 104 10.00 11.22 13.95
C ALA A 104 11.14 10.84 14.91
N VAL A 105 12.15 10.10 14.44
CA VAL A 105 13.31 9.68 15.25
C VAL A 105 14.29 10.83 15.50
N ASP A 106 14.60 11.60 14.45
CA ASP A 106 15.56 12.70 14.52
C ASP A 106 14.95 13.98 15.12
N GLY A 107 13.63 14.01 15.32
CA GLY A 107 12.89 15.21 15.73
C GLY A 107 12.94 16.32 14.68
N THR A 108 13.11 15.96 13.40
CA THR A 108 13.15 16.90 12.28
C THR A 108 11.77 17.09 11.67
N GLU A 109 11.61 18.18 10.92
CA GLU A 109 10.33 18.48 10.26
C GLU A 109 10.09 17.59 9.04
N TRP A 110 8.82 17.48 8.66
CA TRP A 110 8.39 16.80 7.45
C TRP A 110 9.04 17.42 6.20
N GLY A 111 9.86 16.64 5.52
CA GLY A 111 10.66 17.09 4.36
C GLY A 111 10.10 16.71 3.00
N TYR A 112 8.83 16.30 2.90
CA TYR A 112 8.21 15.88 1.64
C TYR A 112 7.29 16.97 1.09
N ASP A 113 7.15 17.03 -0.24
CA ASP A 113 6.47 18.11 -0.96
C ASP A 113 4.94 18.08 -0.84
N ILE A 114 4.37 16.93 -0.49
CA ILE A 114 2.95 16.77 -0.16
C ILE A 114 2.76 16.91 1.37
N PRO A 115 1.80 17.73 1.85
CA PRO A 115 1.57 17.93 3.28
C PRO A 115 1.25 16.62 4.01
N PRO A 116 1.76 16.41 5.24
CA PRO A 116 1.57 15.16 5.98
C PRO A 116 0.09 14.88 6.29
N GLY A 117 -0.73 15.92 6.47
CA GLY A 117 -2.18 15.79 6.66
C GLY A 117 -2.91 15.08 5.52
N THR A 118 -2.31 15.04 4.32
CA THR A 118 -2.84 14.33 3.15
C THR A 118 -2.88 12.81 3.37
N PHE A 119 -1.97 12.28 4.18
CA PHE A 119 -1.79 10.85 4.42
C PHE A 119 -2.24 10.42 5.82
N ARG A 120 -2.92 11.32 6.55
CA ARG A 120 -3.29 11.09 7.94
C ARG A 120 -4.18 9.86 8.08
N ALA A 121 -3.87 9.01 9.06
CA ALA A 121 -4.67 7.84 9.35
C ALA A 121 -5.98 8.26 10.03
N VAL A 122 -7.11 7.68 9.59
CA VAL A 122 -8.40 7.82 10.27
C VAL A 122 -8.59 6.58 11.14
N LEU A 123 -8.71 6.78 12.45
CA LEU A 123 -8.88 5.73 13.43
C LEU A 123 -10.28 5.87 14.05
N GLU A 124 -10.94 4.75 14.39
CA GLU A 124 -12.22 4.82 15.11
C GLU A 124 -12.03 5.26 16.57
N GLU A 125 -12.99 6.03 17.09
CA GLU A 125 -12.94 6.51 18.48
C GLU A 125 -13.06 5.35 19.48
N GLY A 126 -12.03 5.20 20.32
CA GLY A 126 -11.82 4.05 21.20
C GLY A 126 -10.37 3.53 21.16
N GLN A 127 -9.60 3.92 20.14
CA GLN A 127 -8.16 3.75 20.05
C GLN A 127 -7.49 5.12 20.18
N GLY A 128 -7.22 5.50 21.44
CA GLY A 128 -6.83 6.84 21.87
C GLY A 128 -5.75 7.51 21.01
N GLY A 129 -6.18 8.52 20.27
CA GLY A 129 -5.40 9.38 19.38
C GLY A 129 -4.65 10.50 20.07
N GLY A 130 -3.64 10.21 20.88
CA GLY A 130 -2.65 11.22 21.27
C GLY A 130 -2.00 11.81 20.03
N ALA A 131 -2.26 13.10 19.78
CA ALA A 131 -1.73 13.86 18.66
C ALA A 131 -0.25 13.55 18.43
N ALA A 132 0.12 13.17 17.20
CA ALA A 132 1.45 13.52 16.73
C ALA A 132 1.59 15.03 16.97
N ALA A 133 2.68 15.46 17.62
CA ALA A 133 2.96 16.86 17.83
C ALA A 133 2.73 17.61 16.51
N PRO A 134 2.07 18.77 16.51
CA PRO A 134 1.75 19.48 15.29
C PRO A 134 3.05 19.72 14.53
N LEU A 135 3.24 18.99 13.42
CA LEU A 135 4.19 19.37 12.40
C LEU A 135 3.65 20.68 11.86
N SER A 136 4.26 21.79 12.26
CA SER A 136 3.73 23.11 11.98
C SER A 136 3.61 23.30 10.48
N GLU A 137 2.39 23.41 10.00
CA GLU A 137 2.10 23.95 8.67
C GLU A 137 2.50 25.42 8.71
N LYS A 138 3.63 25.77 8.09
CA LYS A 138 3.86 27.15 7.70
C LYS A 138 3.30 27.35 6.31
N GLU A 139 2.24 28.14 6.25
CA GLU A 139 1.71 28.75 5.04
C GLU A 139 2.86 29.30 4.18
N GLY A 140 2.75 29.08 2.87
CA GLY A 140 3.75 29.44 1.88
C GLY A 140 4.31 30.85 2.10
N SER A 141 5.57 30.90 2.50
CA SER A 141 6.36 32.13 2.43
C SER A 141 6.55 32.47 0.95
N GLY A 142 5.85 33.51 0.51
CA GLY A 142 5.92 34.02 -0.84
C GLY A 142 7.37 34.24 -1.26
N ARG A 143 7.76 33.61 -2.37
CA ARG A 143 8.98 33.92 -3.09
C ARG A 143 8.88 35.33 -3.68
N LYS A 144 9.25 36.34 -2.89
CA LYS A 144 9.67 37.65 -3.39
C LYS A 144 11.20 37.67 -3.45
N LYS A 145 11.72 37.39 -4.64
CA LYS A 145 12.75 38.15 -5.36
C LYS A 145 13.19 37.33 -6.58
#